data_AF-A0A2I0NE43-F1
#
_entry.id   AF-A0A2I0NE43-F1
#
_cell.length_a   1.000
_cell.length_b   1.000
_cell.length_c   1.000
_cell.angle_alpha   90.00
_cell.angle_beta   90.00
_cell.angle_gamma   90.00
#
_symmetry.space_group_name_H-M   'P 1'
#
loop_
_entity.id
_entity.type
_entity.pdbx_description
1 polymer ?
#
loop_
_entity_poly.entity_id
_entity_poly.type
_entity_poly.pdbx_seq_one_letter_code
_entity_poly.pdbx_strand_id
1 'polypeptide(L)'
;MKQILKKIFAFKLALFGLLFSVSLVYAAVKNADGIWQVNPGDPISSTNINENFNTLMGLIKDLQKNQVPSKAIMPFYSNCPANWVIADGSNGTPDLRGQFLRGLNDFGSGIRNDGKQDPNGEGRTLGSWQGDELKSHNHNHNTFAGIHYVYGSSGAHNGRWIDVATGTTTSTGGSETRSKNVGLIFCMKQ
;
A
#
# COMPACT_ATOMS: atom_id res chain seq x y z
N MET A 1 61.75 16.48 -53.36
CA MET A 1 60.52 15.93 -53.98
C MET A 1 60.05 14.60 -53.34
N LYS A 2 60.89 13.56 -53.24
CA LYS A 2 60.51 12.25 -52.66
C LYS A 2 60.00 12.28 -51.20
N GLN A 3 60.52 13.18 -50.37
CA GLN A 3 60.14 13.27 -48.95
C GLN A 3 58.72 13.86 -48.75
N ILE A 4 58.31 14.77 -49.63
CA ILE A 4 56.97 15.40 -49.61
C ILE A 4 55.91 14.38 -50.04
N LEU A 5 56.19 13.60 -51.08
CA LEU A 5 55.32 12.51 -51.54
C LEU A 5 55.07 11.45 -50.46
N LYS A 6 56.08 11.08 -49.67
CA LYS A 6 55.92 10.16 -48.53
C LYS A 6 55.02 10.72 -47.43
N LYS A 7 55.13 12.01 -47.12
CA LYS A 7 54.26 12.68 -46.13
C LYS A 7 52.81 12.77 -46.61
N ILE A 8 52.60 13.06 -47.90
CA ILE A 8 51.25 13.09 -48.50
C ILE A 8 50.62 11.70 -48.50
N PHE A 9 51.39 10.66 -48.82
CA PHE A 9 50.90 9.28 -48.78
C PHE A 9 50.55 8.83 -47.36
N ALA A 10 51.42 9.11 -46.38
CA ALA A 10 51.16 8.80 -44.97
C ALA A 10 49.94 9.57 -44.43
N PHE A 11 49.77 10.84 -44.82
CA PHE A 11 48.61 11.64 -44.45
C PHE A 11 47.31 11.09 -45.06
N LYS A 12 47.33 10.69 -46.34
CA LYS A 12 46.18 10.05 -47.00
C LYS A 12 45.82 8.71 -46.37
N LEU A 13 46.81 7.91 -45.99
CA LEU A 13 46.60 6.62 -45.33
C LEU A 13 46.03 6.79 -43.91
N ALA A 14 46.52 7.79 -43.16
CA ALA A 14 45.98 8.16 -41.85
C ALA A 14 44.54 8.69 -41.95
N LEU A 15 44.25 9.51 -42.96
CA LEU A 15 42.89 10.02 -43.22
C LEU A 15 41.93 8.88 -43.59
N PHE A 16 42.37 7.91 -44.39
CA PHE A 16 41.58 6.74 -44.74
C PHE A 16 41.31 5.83 -43.53
N GLY A 17 42.31 5.64 -42.65
CA GLY A 17 42.14 4.89 -41.40
C GLY A 17 41.20 5.57 -40.40
N LEU A 18 41.22 6.91 -40.32
CA LEU A 18 40.33 7.69 -39.46
C LEU A 18 38.88 7.69 -39.98
N LEU A 19 38.69 7.69 -41.31
CA LEU A 19 37.37 7.57 -41.93
C LEU A 19 36.80 6.15 -41.78
N PHE A 20 37.66 5.12 -41.86
CA PHE A 20 37.26 3.72 -41.66
C PHE A 20 36.79 3.45 -40.21
N SER A 21 37.41 4.08 -39.21
CA SER A 21 36.99 3.93 -37.81
C SER A 21 35.68 4.65 -37.49
N VAL A 22 35.39 5.81 -38.11
CA VAL A 22 34.10 6.50 -37.97
C VAL A 22 32.97 5.70 -38.65
N SER A 23 33.24 5.03 -39.77
CA SER A 23 32.26 4.13 -40.40
C SER A 23 32.02 2.83 -39.63
N LEU A 24 32.98 2.34 -38.83
CA LEU A 24 32.74 1.21 -37.92
C LEU A 24 31.91 1.59 -36.69
N VAL A 25 31.88 2.87 -36.31
CA VAL A 25 30.99 3.39 -35.25
C VAL A 25 29.58 3.64 -35.78
N TYR A 26 29.41 3.71 -37.10
CA TYR A 26 28.09 3.73 -37.76
C TYR A 26 27.46 2.32 -37.88
N ALA A 27 28.12 1.29 -37.34
CA ALA A 27 27.53 -0.03 -37.17
C ALA A 27 26.56 -0.03 -35.97
N ALA A 28 25.38 0.52 -36.23
CA ALA A 28 24.13 0.27 -35.54
C ALA A 28 24.08 0.75 -34.07
N VAL A 29 23.33 1.83 -33.85
CA VAL A 29 23.15 2.48 -32.55
C VAL A 29 21.88 1.94 -31.88
N LYS A 30 22.02 1.38 -30.67
CA LYS A 30 20.90 1.01 -29.80
C LYS A 30 20.61 2.14 -28.81
N ASN A 31 19.34 2.37 -28.49
CA ASN A 31 18.96 3.28 -27.40
C ASN A 31 19.10 2.60 -26.01
N ALA A 32 18.82 3.34 -24.93
CA ALA A 32 18.90 2.86 -23.55
C ALA A 32 17.98 1.64 -23.26
N ASP A 33 16.90 1.49 -24.03
CA ASP A 33 15.93 0.41 -23.91
C ASP A 33 16.26 -0.78 -24.83
N GLY A 34 17.41 -0.78 -25.50
CA GLY A 34 17.85 -1.87 -26.38
C GLY A 34 17.16 -1.91 -27.75
N ILE A 35 16.52 -0.81 -28.17
CA ILE A 35 15.88 -0.66 -29.48
C ILE A 35 16.88 -0.10 -30.48
N TRP A 36 16.94 -0.68 -31.69
CA TRP A 36 17.67 -0.14 -32.83
C TRP A 36 17.06 1.17 -33.30
N GLN A 37 17.83 2.26 -33.26
CA GLN A 37 17.45 3.51 -33.92
C GLN A 37 17.77 3.42 -35.41
N VAL A 38 16.80 3.76 -36.26
CA VAL A 38 16.95 3.75 -37.72
C VAL A 38 17.26 5.17 -38.19
N ASN A 39 18.44 5.42 -38.76
CA ASN A 39 18.72 6.71 -39.40
C ASN A 39 18.29 6.69 -40.87
N PRO A 40 17.96 7.84 -41.46
CA PRO A 40 17.65 7.93 -42.88
C PRO A 40 18.83 7.41 -43.73
N GLY A 41 18.56 6.40 -44.57
CA GLY A 41 19.55 5.78 -45.45
C GLY A 41 20.17 4.48 -44.93
N ASP A 42 19.89 4.09 -43.68
CA ASP A 42 20.39 2.82 -43.12
C ASP A 42 19.65 1.61 -43.72
N PRO A 43 20.35 0.55 -44.15
CA PRO A 43 19.71 -0.69 -44.56
C PRO A 43 19.00 -1.31 -43.35
N ILE A 44 17.69 -1.47 -43.43
CA ILE A 44 16.92 -2.17 -42.40
C ILE A 44 17.06 -3.68 -42.63
N SER A 45 17.72 -4.39 -41.72
CA SER A 45 17.80 -5.84 -41.78
C SER A 45 16.62 -6.51 -41.06
N SER A 46 16.22 -7.70 -41.51
CA SER A 46 15.23 -8.53 -40.81
C SER A 46 15.64 -8.87 -39.38
N THR A 47 16.96 -8.98 -39.12
CA THR A 47 17.51 -9.18 -37.78
C THR A 47 17.20 -7.99 -36.87
N ASN A 48 17.39 -6.75 -37.34
CA ASN A 48 17.08 -5.57 -36.53
C ASN A 48 15.59 -5.44 -36.23
N ILE A 49 14.73 -5.78 -37.19
CA ILE A 49 13.27 -5.80 -36.98
C ILE A 49 12.90 -6.84 -35.92
N ASN A 50 13.43 -8.06 -36.02
CA ASN A 50 13.15 -9.13 -35.07
C ASN A 50 13.65 -8.82 -33.65
N GLU A 51 14.83 -8.20 -33.52
CA GLU A 51 15.33 -7.73 -32.23
C GLU A 51 14.43 -6.65 -31.63
N ASN A 52 14.04 -5.63 -32.40
CA ASN A 52 13.12 -4.59 -31.94
C ASN A 52 11.76 -5.17 -31.53
N PHE A 53 11.23 -6.13 -32.29
CA PHE A 53 9.99 -6.83 -31.95
C PHE A 53 10.12 -7.58 -30.63
N ASN A 54 11.21 -8.32 -30.42
CA ASN A 54 11.45 -9.03 -29.17
C ASN A 54 11.58 -8.09 -27.97
N THR A 55 12.29 -6.97 -28.12
CA THR A 55 12.40 -5.94 -27.08
C THR A 55 11.04 -5.34 -26.75
N LEU A 56 10.25 -4.98 -27.76
CA LEU A 56 8.88 -4.46 -27.56
C LEU A 56 8.00 -5.48 -26.84
N MET A 57 8.07 -6.76 -27.23
CA MET A 57 7.33 -7.82 -26.55
C MET A 57 7.78 -8.02 -25.10
N GLY A 58 9.06 -7.83 -24.80
CA GLY A 58 9.58 -7.79 -23.43
C GLY A 58 8.97 -6.65 -22.62
N LEU A 59 9.01 -5.43 -23.15
CA LEU A 59 8.43 -4.25 -22.50
C LEU A 59 6.92 -4.40 -22.28
N ILE A 60 6.19 -4.97 -23.25
CA ILE A 60 4.75 -5.23 -23.09
C ILE A 60 4.50 -6.23 -21.97
N LYS A 61 5.30 -7.31 -21.88
CA LYS A 61 5.19 -8.28 -20.77
C LYS A 61 5.47 -7.64 -19.42
N ASP A 62 6.47 -6.76 -19.34
CA ASP A 62 6.79 -6.05 -18.10
C ASP A 62 5.69 -5.07 -17.71
N LEU A 63 5.13 -4.34 -18.68
CA LEU A 63 3.97 -3.47 -18.46
C LEU A 63 2.75 -4.27 -17.99
N GLN A 64 2.50 -5.44 -18.56
CA GLN A 64 1.42 -6.33 -18.14
C GLN A 64 1.62 -6.89 -16.74
N LYS A 65 2.85 -7.30 -16.40
CA LYS A 65 3.22 -7.81 -15.07
C LYS A 65 3.09 -6.75 -13.98
N ASN A 66 3.38 -5.49 -14.33
CA ASN A 66 3.35 -4.37 -13.40
C ASN A 66 1.98 -3.68 -13.30
N GLN A 67 0.93 -4.24 -13.91
CA GLN A 67 -0.42 -3.70 -13.73
C GLN A 67 -0.95 -4.03 -12.33
N VAL A 68 -1.71 -3.09 -11.77
CA VAL A 68 -2.49 -3.35 -10.57
C VAL A 68 -3.47 -4.49 -10.88
N PRO A 69 -3.45 -5.59 -10.11
CA PRO A 69 -4.30 -6.74 -10.38
C PRO A 69 -5.78 -6.39 -10.21
N SER A 70 -6.65 -7.11 -10.94
CA SER A 70 -8.09 -7.04 -10.76
C SER A 70 -8.46 -7.31 -9.29
N LYS A 71 -9.55 -6.67 -8.83
CA LYS A 71 -10.05 -6.71 -7.45
C LYS A 71 -9.17 -6.05 -6.39
N ALA A 72 -8.04 -5.43 -6.76
CA ALA A 72 -7.34 -4.53 -5.86
C ALA A 72 -8.25 -3.35 -5.49
N ILE A 73 -8.29 -3.00 -4.20
CA ILE A 73 -9.07 -1.87 -3.68
C ILE A 73 -8.09 -0.81 -3.18
N MET A 74 -8.29 0.44 -3.63
CA MET A 74 -7.47 1.57 -3.22
C MET A 74 -8.32 2.81 -2.93
N PRO A 75 -7.91 3.65 -1.96
CA PRO A 75 -8.55 4.94 -1.72
C PRO A 75 -8.08 6.01 -2.71
N PHE A 76 -9.00 6.86 -3.14
CA PHE A 76 -8.78 8.00 -4.01
C PHE A 76 -9.38 9.26 -3.38
N TYR A 77 -8.68 10.39 -3.54
CA TYR A 77 -9.15 11.70 -3.06
C TYR A 77 -10.23 12.32 -3.96
N SER A 78 -10.45 11.75 -5.15
CA SER A 78 -11.44 12.18 -6.13
C SER A 78 -12.10 10.95 -6.79
N ASN A 79 -12.70 11.13 -7.97
CA ASN A 79 -13.41 10.07 -8.70
C ASN A 79 -12.51 8.85 -9.00
N CYS A 80 -13.14 7.68 -9.15
CA CYS A 80 -12.43 6.47 -9.60
C CYS A 80 -11.82 6.67 -10.99
N PRO A 81 -10.54 6.29 -11.21
CA PRO A 81 -9.92 6.35 -12.52
C PRO A 81 -10.59 5.42 -13.54
N ALA A 82 -10.24 5.59 -14.82
CA ALA A 82 -10.67 4.65 -15.86
C ALA A 82 -10.25 3.21 -15.54
N ASN A 83 -11.14 2.24 -15.79
CA ASN A 83 -10.98 0.81 -15.44
C ASN A 83 -10.95 0.52 -13.93
N TRP A 84 -11.52 1.42 -13.13
CA TRP A 84 -11.85 1.22 -11.72
C TRP A 84 -13.34 1.47 -11.51
N VAL A 85 -13.94 0.78 -10.55
CA VAL A 85 -15.33 0.98 -10.13
C VAL A 85 -15.39 1.39 -8.67
N ILE A 86 -16.41 2.17 -8.31
CA ILE A 86 -16.62 2.57 -6.92
C ILE A 86 -16.96 1.37 -6.04
N ALA A 87 -16.44 1.32 -4.81
CA ALA A 87 -16.73 0.28 -3.83
C ALA A 87 -17.90 0.69 -2.92
N ASP A 88 -19.11 0.72 -3.49
CA ASP A 88 -20.35 1.15 -2.84
C ASP A 88 -21.41 0.03 -2.71
N GLY A 89 -21.01 -1.22 -2.94
CA GLY A 89 -21.92 -2.37 -2.94
C GLY A 89 -22.54 -2.66 -4.31
N SER A 90 -22.40 -1.76 -5.28
CA SER A 90 -22.85 -1.98 -6.66
C SER A 90 -21.80 -2.75 -7.49
N ASN A 91 -22.21 -3.29 -8.64
CA ASN A 91 -21.30 -3.90 -9.62
C ASN A 91 -20.36 -4.99 -9.06
N GLY A 92 -20.81 -5.72 -8.03
CA GLY A 92 -20.04 -6.78 -7.38
C GLY A 92 -18.86 -6.29 -6.54
N THR A 93 -18.89 -5.02 -6.12
CA THR A 93 -17.94 -4.43 -5.17
C THR A 93 -18.46 -4.56 -3.73
N PRO A 94 -17.59 -4.54 -2.71
CA PRO A 94 -18.04 -4.35 -1.33
C PRO A 94 -18.53 -2.91 -1.12
N ASP A 95 -19.43 -2.69 -0.15
CA ASP A 95 -19.79 -1.34 0.28
C ASP A 95 -18.84 -0.89 1.41
N LEU A 96 -17.92 0.02 1.08
CA LEU A 96 -16.89 0.50 2.00
C LEU A 96 -17.17 1.90 2.54
N ARG A 97 -18.34 2.47 2.25
CA ARG A 97 -18.69 3.82 2.70
C ARG A 97 -18.83 3.83 4.23
N GLY A 98 -18.08 4.71 4.87
CA GLY A 98 -18.07 4.85 6.33
C GLY A 98 -17.46 3.67 7.08
N GLN A 99 -16.82 2.72 6.38
CA GLN A 99 -16.26 1.52 6.99
C GLN A 99 -14.76 1.65 7.28
N PHE A 100 -14.32 1.06 8.38
CA PHE A 100 -12.91 0.76 8.58
C PHE A 100 -12.58 -0.62 8.01
N LEU A 101 -11.49 -0.69 7.25
CA LEU A 101 -11.00 -1.94 6.70
C LEU A 101 -10.21 -2.71 7.76
N ARG A 102 -10.48 -4.02 7.83
CA ARG A 102 -9.80 -4.98 8.69
C ARG A 102 -9.39 -6.19 7.85
N GLY A 103 -8.21 -6.74 8.14
CA GLY A 103 -7.80 -8.03 7.58
C GLY A 103 -8.54 -9.18 8.25
N LEU A 104 -8.88 -10.21 7.47
CA LEU A 104 -9.41 -11.47 8.01
C LEU A 104 -8.35 -12.15 8.89
N ASN A 105 -8.82 -12.93 9.87
CA ASN A 105 -7.91 -13.75 10.68
C ASN A 105 -7.22 -14.84 9.85
N ASP A 106 -7.90 -15.33 8.81
CA ASP A 106 -7.35 -16.26 7.83
C ASP A 106 -7.70 -15.76 6.42
N PHE A 107 -6.70 -15.79 5.55
CA PHE A 107 -6.80 -15.42 4.14
C PHE A 107 -6.09 -16.46 3.26
N GLY A 108 -6.10 -17.73 3.68
CA GLY A 108 -5.56 -18.87 2.95
C GLY A 108 -4.14 -19.28 3.37
N SER A 109 -3.58 -18.65 4.40
CA SER A 109 -2.28 -18.99 4.98
C SER A 109 -2.38 -19.54 6.41
N GLY A 110 -3.59 -19.78 6.90
CA GLY A 110 -3.88 -20.23 8.26
C GLY A 110 -4.33 -19.11 9.18
N ILE A 111 -5.06 -19.49 10.23
CA ILE A 111 -5.66 -18.58 11.21
C ILE A 111 -4.57 -17.94 12.08
N ARG A 112 -4.60 -16.61 12.21
CA ARG A 112 -3.81 -15.85 13.18
C ARG A 112 -4.23 -16.18 14.62
N ASN A 113 -3.28 -16.60 15.46
CA ASN A 113 -3.55 -17.08 16.83
C ASN A 113 -2.62 -16.47 17.91
N ASP A 114 -2.15 -15.23 17.75
CA ASP A 114 -1.23 -14.55 18.68
C ASP A 114 -1.93 -13.71 19.77
N GLY A 115 -3.25 -13.83 19.89
CA GLY A 115 -4.10 -13.05 20.81
C GLY A 115 -4.39 -11.62 20.33
N LYS A 116 -3.90 -11.24 19.13
CA LYS A 116 -4.12 -9.92 18.52
C LYS A 116 -5.03 -10.00 17.29
N GLN A 117 -5.54 -11.18 16.97
CA GLN A 117 -6.53 -11.40 15.95
C GLN A 117 -7.90 -10.84 16.37
N ASP A 118 -8.82 -10.74 15.42
CA ASP A 118 -10.21 -10.43 15.72
C ASP A 118 -10.80 -11.54 16.61
N PRO A 119 -11.25 -11.23 17.84
CA PRO A 119 -11.80 -12.25 18.74
C PRO A 119 -13.07 -12.91 18.18
N ASN A 120 -13.77 -12.24 17.27
CA ASN A 120 -14.97 -12.73 16.60
C ASN A 120 -14.71 -13.06 15.12
N GLY A 121 -13.44 -13.34 14.76
CA GLY A 121 -13.01 -13.44 13.37
C GLY A 121 -13.20 -14.82 12.72
N GLU A 122 -13.51 -15.87 13.49
CA GLU A 122 -13.63 -17.25 12.98
C GLU A 122 -14.76 -17.42 11.96
N GLY A 123 -15.83 -16.61 12.05
CA GLY A 123 -16.96 -16.63 11.12
C GLY A 123 -16.91 -15.56 10.03
N ARG A 124 -15.83 -14.78 9.92
CA ARG A 124 -15.79 -13.64 9.00
C ARG A 124 -15.36 -14.04 7.60
N THR A 125 -16.03 -13.45 6.63
CA THR A 125 -15.74 -13.59 5.21
C THR A 125 -15.42 -12.23 4.58
N LEU A 126 -14.86 -12.23 3.37
CA LEU A 126 -14.59 -11.00 2.62
C LEU A 126 -15.88 -10.18 2.47
N GLY A 127 -15.80 -8.89 2.78
CA GLY A 127 -16.95 -7.98 2.72
C GLY A 127 -17.93 -8.09 3.89
N SER A 128 -17.69 -8.95 4.88
CA SER A 128 -18.51 -8.99 6.10
C SER A 128 -18.40 -7.70 6.90
N TRP A 129 -19.52 -7.26 7.46
CA TRP A 129 -19.63 -6.04 8.25
C TRP A 129 -19.52 -6.32 9.74
N GLN A 130 -19.00 -5.35 10.50
CA GLN A 130 -19.00 -5.36 11.96
C GLN A 130 -19.38 -3.98 12.51
N GLY A 131 -20.35 -3.97 13.42
CA GLY A 131 -20.71 -2.79 14.20
C GLY A 131 -19.55 -2.25 15.04
N ASP A 132 -19.64 -1.00 15.44
CA ASP A 132 -18.72 -0.42 16.42
C ASP A 132 -18.83 -1.09 17.79
N GLU A 133 -17.72 -1.06 18.50
CA GLU A 133 -17.57 -1.61 19.84
C GLU A 133 -16.60 -0.70 20.61
N LEU A 134 -16.74 -0.64 21.93
CA LEU A 134 -15.77 -0.05 22.86
C LEU A 134 -15.14 -1.16 23.69
N LYS A 135 -13.95 -1.01 24.27
CA LYS A 135 -13.46 -2.06 25.18
C LYS A 135 -14.22 -2.02 26.51
N SER A 136 -14.58 -3.19 27.00
CA SER A 136 -15.39 -3.47 28.17
C SER A 136 -14.59 -3.03 29.38
N HIS A 137 -15.15 -2.08 30.09
CA HIS A 137 -14.57 -1.53 31.31
C HIS A 137 -15.67 -1.12 32.27
N ASN A 138 -15.35 -1.14 33.55
CA ASN A 138 -16.19 -0.61 34.61
C ASN A 138 -15.42 0.43 35.43
N HIS A 139 -16.13 1.19 36.24
CA HIS A 139 -15.58 2.18 37.14
C HIS A 139 -15.96 1.86 38.58
N ASN A 140 -14.98 1.88 39.48
CA ASN A 140 -15.24 1.86 40.91
C ASN A 140 -15.54 3.28 41.38
N HIS A 141 -16.56 3.44 42.21
CA HIS A 141 -16.94 4.70 42.81
C HIS A 141 -17.28 4.51 44.28
N ASN A 142 -16.97 5.53 45.07
CA ASN A 142 -17.31 5.57 46.48
C ASN A 142 -18.64 6.32 46.62
N THR A 143 -19.57 5.73 47.36
CA THR A 143 -20.84 6.32 47.72
C THR A 143 -20.88 6.57 49.22
N PHE A 144 -21.61 7.60 49.62
CA PHE A 144 -21.82 7.89 51.03
C PHE A 144 -22.74 6.83 51.63
N ALA A 145 -22.26 6.07 52.63
CA ALA A 145 -23.04 5.01 53.27
C ALA A 145 -23.74 5.49 54.55
N GLY A 146 -23.19 6.51 55.23
CA GLY A 146 -23.78 7.06 56.44
C GLY A 146 -22.79 7.87 57.28
N ILE A 147 -23.31 8.52 58.33
CA ILE A 147 -22.50 9.12 59.40
C ILE A 147 -22.84 8.39 60.69
N HIS A 148 -21.83 7.79 61.32
CA HIS A 148 -21.96 7.19 62.63
C HIS A 148 -21.38 8.13 63.69
N TYR A 149 -22.22 8.50 64.66
CA TYR A 149 -21.80 9.23 65.84
C TYR A 149 -21.51 8.24 66.96
N VAL A 150 -20.27 8.22 67.42
CA VAL A 150 -19.88 7.42 68.59
C VAL A 150 -19.78 8.38 69.77
N TYR A 151 -20.73 8.25 70.69
CA TYR A 151 -20.74 9.02 71.92
C TYR A 151 -19.83 8.34 72.94
N GLY A 152 -18.83 9.07 73.41
CA GLY A 152 -17.96 8.61 74.48
C GLY A 152 -18.71 8.61 75.82
N SER A 153 -18.43 7.64 76.69
CA SER A 153 -18.84 7.73 78.10
C SER A 153 -18.12 8.90 78.79
N SER A 154 -18.72 9.44 79.86
CA SER A 154 -18.34 10.65 80.59
C SER A 154 -16.82 10.91 80.61
N GLY A 155 -16.39 11.92 79.85
CA GLY A 155 -15.01 12.38 79.76
C GLY A 155 -14.30 12.12 78.43
N ALA A 156 -14.88 11.32 77.52
CA ALA A 156 -14.31 11.07 76.18
C ALA A 156 -14.87 12.02 75.10
N HIS A 157 -14.04 12.40 74.13
CA HIS A 157 -14.47 13.21 72.98
C HIS A 157 -15.37 12.38 72.04
N ASN A 158 -16.47 12.98 71.58
CA ASN A 158 -17.34 12.36 70.58
C ASN A 158 -16.64 12.30 69.22
N GLY A 159 -16.58 11.12 68.62
CA GLY A 159 -16.03 10.90 67.28
C GLY A 159 -17.13 10.93 66.22
N ARG A 160 -16.83 11.51 65.05
CA ARG A 160 -17.65 11.41 63.85
C ARG A 160 -16.94 10.51 62.83
N TRP A 161 -17.54 9.38 62.51
CA TRP A 161 -17.08 8.50 61.44
C TRP A 161 -17.95 8.70 60.19
N ILE A 162 -17.32 8.75 59.02
CA ILE A 162 -18.00 8.76 57.74
C ILE A 162 -17.84 7.37 57.14
N ASP A 163 -18.97 6.67 57.00
CA ASP A 163 -18.99 5.37 56.34
C ASP A 163 -19.04 5.59 54.84
N VAL A 164 -18.12 4.96 54.13
CA VAL A 164 -18.01 5.01 52.68
C VAL A 164 -18.32 3.62 52.15
N ALA A 165 -19.37 3.49 51.34
CA ALA A 165 -19.68 2.26 50.62
C ALA A 165 -19.00 2.30 49.27
N THR A 166 -18.34 1.21 48.90
CA THR A 166 -17.77 1.04 47.56
C THR A 166 -18.82 0.42 46.63
N GLY A 167 -18.99 1.02 45.46
CA GLY A 167 -19.83 0.52 44.37
C GLY A 167 -19.03 0.42 43.09
N THR A 168 -19.41 -0.49 42.20
CA THR A 168 -18.81 -0.64 40.88
C THR A 168 -19.90 -0.45 39.85
N THR A 169 -19.67 0.41 38.84
CA THR A 169 -20.58 0.48 37.70
C THR A 169 -20.58 -0.86 36.97
N THR A 170 -21.64 -1.18 36.25
CA THR A 170 -21.58 -2.32 35.34
C THR A 170 -20.55 -2.06 34.23
N SER A 171 -20.03 -3.13 33.63
CA SER A 171 -19.15 -3.00 32.47
C SER A 171 -19.91 -2.37 31.29
N THR A 172 -19.26 -1.44 30.58
CA THR A 172 -19.76 -0.85 29.33
C THR A 172 -18.72 -1.02 28.22
N GLY A 173 -19.18 -1.22 26.99
CA GLY A 173 -18.34 -1.69 25.88
C GLY A 173 -18.15 -3.22 25.86
N GLY A 174 -17.58 -3.73 24.77
CA GLY A 174 -17.13 -5.10 24.53
C GLY A 174 -15.59 -5.28 24.38
N SER A 175 -14.97 -5.65 23.27
CA SER A 175 -13.53 -6.06 23.28
C SER A 175 -12.52 -5.00 22.81
N GLU A 176 -12.94 -3.90 22.20
CA GLU A 176 -12.05 -2.98 21.44
C GLU A 176 -12.64 -1.57 21.30
N THR A 177 -11.84 -0.50 21.21
CA THR A 177 -12.28 0.89 20.92
C THR A 177 -11.67 1.40 19.60
N ARG A 178 -12.40 2.18 18.77
CA ARG A 178 -11.96 2.64 17.42
C ARG A 178 -11.61 4.14 17.33
N SER A 179 -10.79 4.55 16.34
CA SER A 179 -10.10 5.86 16.26
C SER A 179 -10.70 6.89 15.27
N LYS A 180 -10.16 8.13 15.27
CA LYS A 180 -10.49 9.22 14.32
C LYS A 180 -10.09 8.86 12.87
N ASN A 181 -10.84 9.34 11.87
CA ASN A 181 -10.59 9.04 10.44
C ASN A 181 -10.79 10.24 9.50
N VAL A 182 -10.40 10.04 8.23
CA VAL A 182 -10.65 10.93 7.09
C VAL A 182 -11.31 10.13 5.96
N GLY A 183 -12.31 10.71 5.30
CA GLY A 183 -13.05 10.07 4.21
C GLY A 183 -12.36 10.18 2.86
N LEU A 184 -12.25 9.06 2.15
CA LEU A 184 -11.78 8.95 0.76
C LEU A 184 -12.73 8.03 -0.03
N ILE A 185 -12.71 8.11 -1.36
CA ILE A 185 -13.49 7.21 -2.21
C ILE A 185 -12.70 5.92 -2.40
N PHE A 186 -13.27 4.78 -2.02
CA PHE A 186 -12.66 3.48 -2.35
C PHE A 186 -13.09 3.05 -3.74
N CYS A 187 -12.11 2.64 -4.55
CA CYS A 187 -12.34 2.10 -5.87
C CYS A 187 -11.69 0.72 -5.99
N MET A 188 -12.36 -0.19 -6.70
CA MET A 188 -11.89 -1.53 -7.00
C MET A 188 -11.47 -1.63 -8.47
N LYS A 189 -10.29 -2.21 -8.72
CA LYS A 189 -9.79 -2.46 -10.07
C LYS A 189 -10.66 -3.50 -10.75
N GLN A 190 -11.13 -3.19 -11.97
CA GLN A 190 -11.74 -4.17 -12.87
C GLN A 190 -10.66 -5.05 -13.51
#